data_AF-A0A925V0C2-F1
#
_entry.id   AF-A0A925V0C2-F1
#
_cell.length_a   1.000
_cell.length_b   1.000
_cell.length_c   1.000
_cell.angle_alpha   90.00
_cell.angle_beta   90.00
_cell.angle_gamma   90.00
#
_symmetry.space_group_name_H-M   'P 1'
#
loop_
_entity.id
_entity.type
_entity.pdbx_description
1 polymer ?
#
loop_
_entity_poly.entity_id
_entity_poly.type
_entity_poly.pdbx_seq_one_letter_code
_entity_poly.pdbx_strand_id
1 'polypeptide(L)'
;MNARRENQIAWMLLLGVAMSLMGIFVTMMAFGSAMGMKSKSPIFLIALGPLMVVGGIVLAGFGVFSGHRFNRKTANSGVEWLSNCYIVGRYGVNEVGEMVFSDFEELDSPKAKFFVRIKTSGGQDAEYECSKELVSQIGEGMMGNVQVRGRWLGSFTPLPRV
;
A
#
# COMPACT_ATOMS: atom_id res chain seq x y z
N MET A 1 6.40 7.14 -7.85
CA MET A 1 5.75 7.10 -6.52
C MET A 1 6.63 7.85 -5.51
N ASN A 2 6.11 8.74 -4.66
CA ASN A 2 6.95 9.40 -3.67
C ASN A 2 7.20 8.43 -2.51
N ALA A 3 8.14 7.50 -2.67
CA ALA A 3 8.49 6.44 -1.70
C ALA A 3 8.63 6.98 -0.26
N ARG A 4 9.05 8.23 -0.14
CA ARG A 4 9.14 8.97 1.12
C ARG A 4 7.80 9.09 1.87
N ARG A 5 6.68 9.31 1.18
CA ARG A 5 5.35 9.49 1.82
C ARG A 5 4.71 8.18 2.24
N GLU A 6 4.88 7.13 1.46
CA GLU A 6 4.40 5.79 1.83
C GLU A 6 5.17 5.26 3.04
N ASN A 7 6.49 5.45 3.03
CA ASN A 7 7.32 5.12 4.19
C ASN A 7 6.88 5.92 5.42
N GLN A 8 6.54 7.21 5.27
CA GLN A 8 5.98 8.00 6.38
C GLN A 8 4.65 7.42 6.92
N ILE A 9 3.72 7.04 6.04
CA ILE A 9 2.43 6.45 6.47
C ILE A 9 2.66 5.11 7.17
N ALA A 10 3.54 4.26 6.61
CA ALA A 10 3.91 2.98 7.21
C ALA A 10 4.55 3.17 8.60
N TRP A 11 5.45 4.14 8.75
CA TRP A 11 6.06 4.48 10.04
C TRP A 11 5.03 4.98 11.05
N MET A 12 4.06 5.80 10.64
CA MET A 12 2.98 6.24 11.53
C MET A 12 2.14 5.05 12.00
N LEU A 13 1.76 4.14 11.10
CA LEU A 13 1.03 2.94 11.49
C LEU A 13 1.82 2.07 12.47
N LEU A 14 3.09 1.82 12.17
CA LEU A 14 3.96 0.99 13.00
C LEU A 14 4.20 1.60 14.38
N LEU A 15 4.49 2.90 14.46
CA LEU A 15 4.65 3.63 15.73
C LEU A 15 3.35 3.64 16.53
N GLY A 16 2.20 3.85 15.88
CA GLY A 16 0.90 3.84 16.55
C GLY A 16 0.59 2.48 17.18
N VAL A 17 0.83 1.39 16.46
CA VAL A 17 0.66 0.02 16.97
C VAL A 17 1.66 -0.27 18.10
N ALA A 18 2.94 0.03 17.90
CA ALA A 18 3.98 -0.20 18.91
C ALA A 18 3.70 0.57 20.21
N MET A 19 3.30 1.85 20.10
CA MET A 19 2.94 2.67 21.24
C MET A 19 1.69 2.16 21.97
N SER A 20 0.72 1.62 21.23
CA SER A 20 -0.47 0.99 21.83
C SER A 20 -0.10 -0.27 22.61
N LEU A 21 0.75 -1.13 22.06
CA LEU A 21 1.22 -2.35 22.74
C LEU A 21 2.03 -2.02 23.99
N MET A 22 2.94 -1.03 23.91
CA MET A 22 3.66 -0.53 25.08
C MET A 22 2.72 0.04 26.15
N GLY A 23 1.70 0.81 25.75
CA GLY A 23 0.71 1.36 26.67
C GLY A 23 -0.07 0.27 27.41
N ILE A 24 -0.48 -0.79 26.71
CA ILE A 24 -1.13 -1.96 27.31
C ILE A 24 -0.20 -2.62 28.32
N PHE A 25 1.06 -2.86 27.95
CA PHE A 25 2.05 -3.48 28.83
C PHE A 25 2.31 -2.66 30.10
N VAL A 26 2.48 -1.34 29.97
CA VAL A 26 2.63 -0.41 31.11
C VAL A 26 1.39 -0.45 32.01
N THR A 27 0.20 -0.48 31.42
CA THR A 27 -1.06 -0.59 32.18
C THR A 27 -1.12 -1.90 32.96
N MET A 28 -0.76 -3.03 32.33
CA MET A 28 -0.73 -4.35 33.00
C MET A 28 0.27 -4.37 34.16
N MET A 29 1.47 -3.81 33.98
CA MET A 29 2.45 -3.70 35.06
C MET A 29 1.94 -2.82 36.21
N ALA A 30 1.30 -1.69 35.90
CA ALA A 30 0.74 -0.80 36.91
C ALA A 30 -0.37 -1.50 37.72
N PHE A 31 -1.31 -2.18 37.07
CA PHE A 31 -2.36 -2.95 37.75
C PHE A 31 -1.81 -4.13 38.56
N GLY A 32 -0.83 -4.87 38.02
CA GLY A 32 -0.16 -5.96 38.74
C GLY A 32 0.55 -5.47 40.01
N SER A 33 1.24 -4.32 39.93
CA SER A 33 1.88 -3.70 41.08
C SER A 33 0.89 -3.20 42.14
N ALA A 34 -0.27 -2.68 41.70
CA ALA A 34 -1.34 -2.20 42.58
C ALA A 34 -2.05 -3.33 43.33
N MET A 35 -2.17 -4.52 42.73
CA MET A 35 -2.78 -5.69 43.38
C MET A 35 -1.80 -6.49 44.25
N GLY A 36 -0.52 -6.55 43.88
CA GLY A 36 0.45 -7.49 44.48
C GLY A 36 1.29 -6.97 45.65
N MET A 37 1.40 -5.66 45.88
CA MET A 37 2.33 -5.13 46.89
C MET A 37 1.74 -3.93 47.64
N LYS A 38 2.02 -3.83 48.96
CA LYS A 38 1.86 -2.62 49.81
C LYS A 38 2.75 -1.45 49.35
N SER A 39 3.00 -1.32 48.06
CA SER A 39 3.80 -0.26 47.48
C SER A 39 2.89 0.90 47.10
N LYS A 40 3.37 2.12 47.33
CA LYS A 40 2.81 3.35 46.74
C LYS A 40 3.04 3.27 45.23
N SER A 41 2.19 2.51 44.56
CA SER A 41 2.19 2.41 43.10
C SER A 41 2.08 3.83 42.55
N PRO A 42 3.02 4.29 41.72
CA PRO A 42 3.01 5.68 41.27
C PRO A 42 1.78 5.86 40.39
N ILE A 43 0.81 6.65 40.88
CA ILE A 43 -0.43 7.04 40.20
C ILE A 43 -0.16 7.48 38.74
N PHE A 44 1.03 8.03 38.51
CA PHE A 44 1.53 8.37 37.19
C PHE A 44 1.52 7.19 36.18
N LEU A 45 1.94 5.98 36.57
CA LEU A 45 1.96 4.82 35.67
C LEU A 45 0.55 4.34 35.29
N ILE A 46 -0.40 4.46 36.24
CA ILE A 46 -1.80 4.09 36.02
C ILE A 46 -2.46 5.01 34.98
N ALA A 47 -2.10 6.30 34.97
CA ALA A 47 -2.59 7.26 33.99
C ALA A 47 -1.82 7.23 32.66
N LEU A 48 -0.52 6.97 32.69
CA LEU A 48 0.34 6.99 31.51
C LEU A 48 0.01 5.87 30.51
N GLY A 49 -0.25 4.65 31.00
CA GLY A 49 -0.55 3.50 30.15
C GLY A 49 -1.76 3.74 29.22
N PRO A 50 -2.95 4.06 29.74
CA PRO A 50 -4.13 4.38 28.93
C PRO A 50 -3.91 5.56 27.96
N LEU A 51 -3.19 6.61 28.39
CA LEU A 51 -2.84 7.74 27.53
C LEU A 51 -1.99 7.32 26.33
N MET A 52 -1.00 6.45 26.54
CA MET A 52 -0.19 5.89 25.44
C MET A 52 -1.01 5.04 24.48
N VAL A 53 -1.97 4.25 25.00
CA VAL A 53 -2.89 3.45 24.16
C VAL A 53 -3.77 4.36 23.30
N VAL A 54 -4.42 5.36 23.90
CA VAL A 54 -5.27 6.31 23.15
C VAL A 54 -4.44 7.06 22.11
N GLY A 55 -3.25 7.55 22.49
CA GLY A 55 -2.34 8.19 21.56
C GLY A 55 -1.95 7.29 20.40
N GLY A 56 -1.68 6.01 20.66
CA GLY A 56 -1.30 5.03 19.65
C GLY A 56 -2.41 4.74 18.66
N ILE A 57 -3.64 4.58 19.15
CA ILE A 57 -4.84 4.40 18.33
C ILE A 57 -5.08 5.63 17.45
N VAL A 58 -5.00 6.84 18.02
CA VAL A 58 -5.18 8.09 17.25
C VAL A 58 -4.14 8.18 16.14
N LEU A 59 -2.88 7.89 16.45
CA LEU A 59 -1.78 8.01 15.48
C LEU A 59 -1.90 6.96 14.36
N ALA A 60 -2.26 5.72 14.68
CA ALA A 60 -2.58 4.69 13.69
C ALA A 60 -3.81 5.08 12.85
N GLY A 61 -4.86 5.61 13.46
CA GLY A 61 -6.06 6.08 12.78
C GLY A 61 -5.77 7.21 11.77
N PHE A 62 -4.92 8.17 12.15
CA PHE A 62 -4.42 9.20 11.24
C PHE A 62 -3.60 8.61 10.09
N GLY A 63 -2.78 7.60 10.36
CA GLY A 63 -2.06 6.83 9.33
C GLY A 63 -3.01 6.23 8.30
N VAL A 64 -4.02 5.48 8.75
CA VAL A 64 -5.04 4.87 7.87
C VAL A 64 -5.80 5.93 7.07
N PHE A 65 -6.27 6.99 7.73
CA PHE A 65 -7.04 8.05 7.08
C PHE A 65 -6.21 8.78 6.00
N SER A 66 -4.95 9.11 6.32
CA SER A 66 -4.04 9.78 5.39
C SER A 66 -3.73 8.89 4.19
N GLY A 67 -3.49 7.59 4.40
CA GLY A 67 -3.29 6.61 3.34
C GLY A 67 -4.52 6.46 2.45
N HIS A 68 -5.71 6.35 3.03
CA HIS A 68 -6.96 6.26 2.28
C HIS A 68 -7.21 7.52 1.44
N ARG A 69 -7.00 8.70 2.02
CA ARG A 69 -7.14 9.98 1.29
C ARG A 69 -6.14 10.11 0.16
N PHE A 70 -4.90 9.64 0.36
CA PHE A 70 -3.89 9.62 -0.68
C PHE A 70 -4.29 8.70 -1.83
N ASN A 71 -4.74 7.48 -1.51
CA ASN A 71 -5.19 6.52 -2.52
C ASN A 71 -6.34 7.06 -3.37
N ARG A 72 -7.32 7.74 -2.75
CA ARG A 72 -8.43 8.42 -3.47
C ARG A 72 -7.94 9.55 -4.38
N LYS A 73 -6.93 10.31 -3.97
CA LYS A 73 -6.35 11.38 -4.82
C LYS A 73 -5.62 10.79 -6.02
N THR A 74 -4.89 9.70 -5.83
CA THR A 74 -4.21 9.00 -6.93
C THR A 74 -5.22 8.45 -7.93
N ALA A 75 -6.32 7.84 -7.48
CA ALA A 75 -7.38 7.36 -8.37
C ALA A 75 -8.02 8.47 -9.24
N ASN A 76 -8.03 9.71 -8.74
CA ASN A 76 -8.59 10.88 -9.43
C ASN A 76 -7.53 11.76 -10.11
N SER A 77 -6.31 11.25 -10.32
CA SER A 77 -5.30 12.05 -11.01
C SER A 77 -5.69 12.30 -12.47
N GLY A 78 -5.10 13.35 -13.05
CA GLY A 78 -5.16 13.59 -14.49
C GLY A 78 -4.53 12.44 -15.28
N VAL A 79 -4.83 12.41 -16.57
CA VAL A 79 -4.19 11.50 -17.53
C VAL A 79 -2.77 11.99 -17.78
N GLU A 80 -1.79 11.11 -17.58
CA GLU A 80 -0.37 11.35 -17.79
C GLU A 80 0.16 10.39 -18.86
N TRP A 81 1.05 10.90 -19.71
CA TRP A 81 1.69 10.13 -20.77
C TRP A 81 3.15 9.87 -20.40
N LEU A 82 3.51 8.60 -20.24
CA LEU A 82 4.88 8.18 -19.98
C LEU A 82 5.49 7.62 -21.26
N SER A 83 6.68 8.12 -21.62
CA SER A 83 7.38 7.72 -22.85
C SER A 83 8.51 6.75 -22.55
N ASN A 84 8.88 5.92 -23.54
CA ASN A 84 10.02 4.98 -23.46
C ASN A 84 9.97 4.09 -22.21
N CYS A 85 8.80 3.52 -21.95
CA CYS A 85 8.55 2.62 -20.83
C CYS A 85 8.84 1.18 -21.22
N TYR A 86 9.47 0.44 -20.32
CA TYR A 86 9.77 -0.98 -20.46
C TYR A 86 8.84 -1.81 -19.57
N ILE A 87 8.23 -2.85 -20.14
CA ILE A 87 7.36 -3.75 -19.40
C ILE A 87 8.21 -4.80 -18.70
N VAL A 88 8.22 -4.75 -17.37
CA VAL A 88 9.01 -5.65 -16.52
C VAL A 88 8.29 -6.97 -16.29
N GLY A 89 6.97 -6.91 -16.11
CA GLY A 89 6.17 -8.10 -15.82
C GLY A 89 4.67 -7.81 -15.88
N ARG A 90 3.88 -8.88 -16.00
CA ARG A 90 2.41 -8.81 -15.97
C ARG A 90 1.82 -9.94 -15.17
N TYR A 91 0.74 -9.67 -14.43
CA TYR A 91 0.07 -10.70 -13.63
C TYR A 91 -1.39 -10.33 -13.38
N GLY A 92 -2.21 -11.34 -13.18
CA GLY A 92 -3.58 -11.24 -12.70
C GLY A 92 -3.66 -11.63 -11.24
N VAL A 93 -4.70 -11.16 -10.56
CA VAL A 93 -5.06 -11.57 -9.20
C VAL A 93 -6.52 -12.01 -9.23
N ASN A 94 -6.78 -13.25 -8.86
CA ASN A 94 -8.13 -13.81 -8.83
C ASN A 94 -8.92 -13.32 -7.59
N GLU A 95 -10.18 -13.75 -7.45
CA GLU A 95 -11.03 -13.34 -6.30
C GLU A 95 -10.48 -13.78 -4.94
N VAL A 96 -9.71 -14.87 -4.93
CA VAL A 96 -9.12 -15.48 -3.73
C VAL A 96 -7.78 -14.83 -3.38
N GLY A 97 -7.26 -13.95 -4.26
CA GLY A 97 -5.99 -13.25 -4.07
C GLY A 97 -4.78 -14.00 -4.59
N GLU A 98 -4.96 -15.09 -5.34
CA GLU A 98 -3.86 -15.83 -5.95
C GLU A 98 -3.37 -15.10 -7.20
N MET A 99 -2.04 -15.06 -7.36
CA MET A 99 -1.38 -14.46 -8.50
C MET A 99 -1.30 -15.45 -9.66
N VAL A 100 -1.71 -14.99 -10.83
CA VAL A 100 -1.71 -15.77 -12.06
C VAL A 100 -0.86 -15.04 -13.10
N PHE A 101 0.09 -15.73 -13.72
CA PHE A 101 1.09 -15.13 -14.61
C PHE A 101 0.87 -15.50 -16.09
N SER A 102 0.11 -16.56 -16.35
CA SER A 102 -0.25 -17.04 -17.69
C SER A 102 -1.77 -17.24 -17.79
N ASP A 103 -2.29 -17.43 -19.01
CA ASP A 103 -3.66 -17.89 -19.22
C ASP A 103 -4.73 -16.97 -18.60
N PHE A 104 -4.56 -15.65 -18.77
CA PHE A 104 -5.51 -14.64 -18.30
C PHE A 104 -6.92 -14.83 -18.85
N GLU A 105 -7.08 -15.57 -19.94
CA GLU A 105 -8.36 -15.96 -20.51
C GLU A 105 -9.20 -16.79 -19.53
N GLU A 106 -8.57 -17.66 -18.75
CA GLU A 106 -9.24 -18.52 -17.76
C GLU A 106 -9.73 -17.75 -16.52
N LEU A 107 -9.20 -16.53 -16.28
CA LEU A 107 -9.78 -15.59 -15.33
C LEU A 107 -10.99 -14.90 -15.95
N ASP A 108 -12.13 -15.58 -15.91
CA ASP A 108 -13.43 -15.01 -16.32
C ASP A 108 -14.24 -14.43 -15.16
N SER A 109 -13.62 -14.34 -13.98
CA SER A 109 -14.23 -13.66 -12.84
C SER A 109 -14.28 -12.14 -13.07
N PRO A 110 -15.44 -11.50 -12.84
CA PRO A 110 -15.57 -10.04 -12.90
C PRO A 110 -14.81 -9.30 -11.77
N LYS A 111 -14.32 -10.02 -10.76
CA LYS A 111 -13.49 -9.43 -9.69
C LYS A 111 -11.99 -9.64 -9.89
N ALA A 112 -11.60 -10.32 -10.96
CA ALA A 112 -10.20 -10.44 -11.32
C ALA A 112 -9.60 -9.06 -11.59
N LYS A 113 -8.37 -8.83 -11.10
CA LYS A 113 -7.63 -7.60 -11.34
C LYS A 113 -6.35 -7.91 -12.09
N PHE A 114 -6.02 -7.09 -13.06
CA PHE A 114 -4.84 -7.28 -13.89
C PHE A 114 -3.85 -6.16 -13.66
N PHE A 115 -2.57 -6.49 -13.56
CA PHE A 115 -1.51 -5.57 -13.24
C PHE A 115 -0.36 -5.71 -14.23
N VAL A 116 0.25 -4.57 -14.54
CA VAL A 116 1.45 -4.47 -15.36
C VAL A 116 2.48 -3.65 -14.60
N ARG A 117 3.68 -4.23 -14.45
CA ARG A 117 4.82 -3.55 -13.86
C ARG A 117 5.64 -2.88 -14.95
N ILE A 118 5.78 -1.57 -14.84
CA ILE A 118 6.42 -0.72 -15.84
C ILE A 118 7.65 -0.07 -15.24
N LYS A 119 8.75 -0.11 -15.98
CA LYS A 119 9.97 0.64 -15.70
C LYS A 119 10.04 1.83 -16.65
N THR A 120 10.01 3.02 -16.07
CA THR A 120 10.16 4.28 -16.82
C THR A 120 11.61 4.52 -17.21
N SER A 121 11.85 5.40 -18.19
CA SER A 121 13.20 5.82 -18.60
C SER A 121 14.02 6.43 -17.46
N GLY A 122 13.35 7.03 -16.46
CA GLY A 122 13.97 7.52 -15.23
C GLY A 122 14.36 6.43 -14.23
N GLY A 123 14.20 5.15 -14.58
CA GLY A 123 14.50 4.00 -13.73
C GLY A 123 13.50 3.75 -12.60
N GLN A 124 12.37 4.45 -12.58
CA GLN A 124 11.30 4.18 -11.61
C GLN A 124 10.47 2.99 -12.08
N ASP A 125 10.35 2.00 -11.21
CA ASP A 125 9.42 0.89 -11.35
C ASP A 125 8.10 1.23 -10.65
N ALA A 126 6.99 1.00 -11.34
CA ALA A 126 5.65 1.15 -10.77
C ALA A 126 4.69 0.11 -11.34
N GLU A 127 3.72 -0.28 -10.51
CA GLU A 127 2.67 -1.23 -10.88
C GLU A 127 1.37 -0.50 -11.15
N TYR A 128 0.76 -0.81 -12.28
CA TYR A 128 -0.50 -0.23 -12.73
C TYR A 128 -1.53 -1.31 -12.97
N GLU A 129 -2.75 -1.07 -12.52
CA GLU A 129 -3.93 -1.89 -12.80
C GLU A 129 -4.41 -1.60 -14.23
N CYS A 130 -4.89 -2.61 -14.95
CA CYS A 130 -5.35 -2.47 -16.33
C CYS A 130 -6.53 -3.40 -16.64
N SER A 131 -7.06 -3.28 -17.85
CA SER A 131 -8.11 -4.19 -18.33
C SER A 131 -7.51 -5.52 -18.80
N LYS A 132 -8.37 -6.57 -18.85
CA LYS A 132 -8.01 -7.91 -19.35
C LYS A 132 -7.48 -7.83 -20.79
N GLU A 133 -8.10 -6.99 -21.62
CA GLU A 133 -7.70 -6.82 -23.02
C GLU A 133 -6.29 -6.23 -23.12
N LEU A 134 -5.98 -5.24 -22.28
CA LEU A 134 -4.68 -4.58 -22.31
C LEU A 134 -3.57 -5.49 -21.78
N VAL A 135 -3.80 -6.23 -20.69
CA VAL A 135 -2.79 -7.18 -20.17
C VAL A 135 -2.48 -8.28 -21.16
N SER A 136 -3.48 -8.74 -21.93
CA SER A 136 -3.30 -9.77 -22.96
C SER A 136 -2.50 -9.27 -24.16
N GLN A 137 -2.62 -7.98 -24.53
CA GLN A 137 -1.87 -7.37 -25.63
C GLN A 137 -0.42 -7.03 -25.27
N ILE A 138 -0.15 -6.79 -23.99
CA ILE A 138 1.18 -6.41 -23.51
C ILE A 138 1.99 -7.66 -23.18
N GLY A 139 3.16 -7.80 -23.79
CA GLY A 139 4.16 -8.82 -23.46
C GLY A 139 5.23 -8.29 -22.51
N GLU A 140 5.77 -9.19 -21.68
CA GLU A 140 6.96 -8.89 -20.88
C GLU A 140 8.16 -8.61 -21.80
N GLY A 141 8.95 -7.60 -21.46
CA GLY A 141 10.09 -7.16 -22.26
C GLY A 141 9.75 -6.24 -23.43
N MET A 142 8.50 -5.85 -23.61
CA MET A 142 8.13 -4.84 -24.61
C MET A 142 8.54 -3.43 -24.17
N MET A 143 8.88 -2.58 -25.14
CA MET A 143 9.03 -1.14 -24.94
C MET A 143 7.91 -0.38 -25.63
N GLY A 144 7.43 0.68 -25.00
CA GLY A 144 6.32 1.45 -25.53
C GLY A 144 6.08 2.76 -24.79
N ASN A 145 5.12 3.52 -25.29
CA ASN A 145 4.56 4.66 -24.58
C ASN A 145 3.27 4.22 -23.89
N VAL A 146 3.00 4.77 -22.71
CA VAL A 146 1.81 4.42 -21.95
C VAL A 146 1.02 5.63 -21.51
N GLN A 147 -0.29 5.47 -21.50
CA GLN A 147 -1.20 6.42 -20.88
C GLN A 147 -1.59 5.89 -19.50
N VAL A 148 -1.32 6.66 -18.46
CA VAL A 148 -1.69 6.31 -17.08
C VAL A 148 -2.64 7.34 -16.50
N ARG A 149 -3.57 6.88 -15.68
CA ARG A 149 -4.44 7.72 -14.86
C ARG A 149 -4.40 7.18 -13.45
N GLY A 150 -3.47 7.72 -12.66
CA GLY A 150 -3.31 7.31 -11.27
C GLY A 150 -2.67 5.95 -11.20
N ARG A 151 -3.43 4.96 -10.72
CA ARG A 151 -3.03 3.54 -10.71
C ARG A 151 -3.53 2.77 -11.92
N TRP A 152 -4.31 3.39 -12.81
CA TRP A 152 -4.87 2.73 -13.97
C TRP A 152 -4.00 2.97 -15.20
N LEU A 153 -3.65 1.90 -15.91
CA LEU A 153 -3.03 1.93 -17.23
C LEU A 153 -4.15 1.93 -18.28
N GLY A 154 -4.29 3.05 -18.98
CA GLY A 154 -5.34 3.24 -19.98
C GLY A 154 -4.99 2.69 -21.36
N SER A 155 -3.73 2.82 -21.78
CA SER A 155 -3.27 2.31 -23.07
C SER A 155 -1.77 2.07 -23.10
N PHE A 156 -1.35 1.21 -24.02
CA PHE A 156 0.04 0.92 -24.35
C PHE A 156 0.23 0.98 -25.86
N THR A 157 1.23 1.74 -26.31
CA THR A 157 1.61 1.84 -27.72
C THR A 157 3.04 1.32 -27.87
N PRO A 158 3.24 0.15 -28.51
CA PRO A 158 4.58 -0.41 -28.66
C PRO A 158 5.46 0.49 -29.53
N LEU A 159 6.72 0.61 -29.14
CA LEU A 159 7.74 1.24 -29.97
C LEU A 159 8.37 0.17 -30.89
N PRO A 160 8.63 0.49 -32.17
CA PRO A 160 9.33 -0.42 -33.07
C PRO A 160 10.74 -0.72 -32.51
N ARG A 161 11.15 -1.99 -32.57
CA ARG A 161 12.53 -2.38 -32.29
C ARG A 161 13.40 -1.78 -33.39
N VAL A 162 14.27 -0.83 -33.02
CA VAL A 162 15.33 -0.29 -33.89
C VAL A 162 16.57 -1.15 -33.76
#